data_AF-A0A960YG76-F1
#
_entry.id   AF-A0A960YG76-F1
#
_cell.length_a   1.000
_cell.length_b   1.000
_cell.length_c   1.000
_cell.angle_alpha   90.00
_cell.angle_beta   90.00
_cell.angle_gamma   90.00
#
_symmetry.space_group_name_H-M   'P 1'
#
loop_
_entity.id
_entity.type
_entity.pdbx_description
1 polymer ?
#
loop_
_entity_poly.entity_id
_entity_poly.type
_entity_poly.pdbx_seq_one_letter_code
_entity_poly.pdbx_strand_id
1 'polypeptide(L)'
;YVFRTRQYGTTKMSSSVIQNYLAALYDIRFGKYISLTFLVYAFVGLIGLAINFSIRRTSAFVFADEQNQSPLSIPVLSGFIASLFSNYILNNIWTFKQFRISGVLQQIKGFITFSLISVLGLLIQLSVWNFLLQIHNITFMNPAENWLSYFYNFVGIVVATASNYYLNKNITWEHN
;
A
#
# COMPACT_ATOMS: atom_id res chain seq x y z
N TYR A 1 -36.65 -25.69 14.76
CA TYR A 1 -35.27 -25.74 15.28
C TYR A 1 -35.17 -24.65 16.35
N VAL A 2 -34.82 -24.97 17.60
CA VAL A 2 -34.78 -23.98 18.70
C VAL A 2 -33.38 -23.91 19.26
N PHE A 3 -32.79 -22.71 19.29
CA PHE A 3 -31.46 -22.49 19.86
C PHE A 3 -31.48 -22.68 21.38
N ARG A 4 -30.50 -23.42 21.91
CA ARG A 4 -30.29 -23.62 23.36
C ARG A 4 -29.04 -22.90 23.84
N THR A 5 -29.08 -22.42 25.07
CA THR A 5 -28.00 -21.68 25.73
C THR A 5 -26.92 -22.64 26.27
N ARG A 6 -25.65 -22.25 26.09
CA ARG A 6 -24.46 -23.08 26.41
C ARG A 6 -24.07 -22.91 27.89
N GLN A 7 -23.74 -24.00 28.59
CA GLN A 7 -23.42 -23.95 30.03
C GLN A 7 -21.94 -24.10 30.40
N TYR A 8 -21.09 -24.70 29.55
CA TYR A 8 -19.63 -24.74 29.76
C TYR A 8 -18.84 -24.74 28.45
N GLY A 9 -17.60 -24.21 28.50
CA GLY A 9 -16.61 -24.18 27.41
C GLY A 9 -16.24 -22.76 26.98
N THR A 10 -14.94 -22.45 26.91
CA THR A 10 -14.44 -21.17 26.38
C THR A 10 -14.84 -21.03 24.92
N THR A 11 -15.25 -19.81 24.55
CA THR A 11 -15.72 -19.48 23.20
C THR A 11 -14.63 -19.84 22.18
N LYS A 12 -14.84 -20.88 21.37
CA LYS A 12 -13.95 -21.25 20.24
C LYS A 12 -13.94 -20.20 19.10
N MET A 13 -14.67 -19.09 19.26
CA MET A 13 -14.53 -17.89 18.42
C MET A 13 -13.23 -17.18 18.82
N SER A 14 -12.10 -17.76 18.44
CA SER A 14 -10.87 -16.99 18.31
C SER A 14 -11.10 -15.92 17.23
N SER A 15 -10.52 -14.73 17.37
CA SER A 15 -10.54 -13.68 16.33
C SER A 15 -10.11 -14.21 14.95
N SER A 16 -9.36 -15.31 14.90
CA SER A 16 -9.02 -16.05 13.68
C SER A 16 -10.25 -16.59 12.92
N VAL A 17 -11.31 -17.02 13.61
CA VAL A 17 -12.53 -17.55 12.98
C VAL A 17 -13.31 -16.45 12.26
N ILE A 18 -13.37 -15.25 12.87
CA ILE A 18 -14.03 -14.08 12.28
C ILE A 18 -13.24 -13.62 11.03
N GLN A 19 -11.91 -13.59 11.11
CA GLN A 19 -11.06 -13.29 9.95
C GLN A 19 -11.25 -14.28 8.81
N ASN A 20 -11.30 -15.59 9.11
CA ASN A 20 -11.53 -16.63 8.11
C ASN A 20 -12.93 -16.54 7.50
N TYR A 21 -13.95 -16.21 8.30
CA TYR A 21 -15.32 -16.02 7.83
C TYR A 21 -15.43 -14.80 6.90
N LEU A 22 -14.83 -13.66 7.26
CA LEU A 22 -14.78 -12.47 6.41
C LEU A 22 -13.99 -12.70 5.12
N ALA A 23 -12.88 -13.44 5.20
CA ALA A 23 -12.10 -13.86 4.03
C ALA A 23 -12.95 -14.71 3.08
N ALA A 24 -13.68 -15.71 3.60
CA ALA A 24 -14.53 -16.58 2.80
C ALA A 24 -15.74 -15.83 2.19
N LEU A 25 -16.37 -14.92 2.95
CA LEU A 25 -17.48 -14.08 2.46
C LEU A 25 -17.04 -13.16 1.33
N TYR A 26 -15.82 -12.63 1.43
CA TYR A 26 -15.22 -11.81 0.39
C TYR A 26 -14.89 -12.64 -0.85
N ASP A 27 -14.30 -13.83 -0.67
CA ASP A 27 -13.92 -14.72 -1.78
C ASP A 27 -15.15 -15.18 -2.59
N ILE A 28 -16.27 -15.47 -1.92
CA ILE A 28 -17.54 -15.83 -2.56
C ILE A 28 -18.12 -14.66 -3.39
N ARG A 29 -17.91 -13.40 -2.97
CA ARG A 29 -18.50 -12.23 -3.63
C ARG A 29 -17.59 -11.60 -4.68
N PHE A 30 -16.28 -11.58 -4.46
CA PHE A 30 -15.31 -10.83 -5.25
C PHE A 30 -14.06 -11.62 -5.64
N GLY A 31 -13.89 -12.86 -5.15
CA GLY A 31 -12.69 -13.66 -5.37
C GLY A 31 -12.35 -13.90 -6.85
N LYS A 32 -13.35 -13.81 -7.73
CA LYS A 32 -13.17 -13.92 -9.18
C LYS A 32 -12.50 -12.70 -9.84
N TYR A 33 -12.55 -11.51 -9.21
CA TYR A 33 -12.06 -10.25 -9.77
C TYR A 33 -10.97 -9.57 -8.93
N ILE A 34 -11.07 -9.62 -7.60
CA ILE A 34 -10.14 -8.93 -6.68
C ILE A 34 -9.74 -9.90 -5.57
N SER A 35 -8.45 -10.21 -5.46
CA SER A 35 -7.94 -11.09 -4.41
C SER A 35 -7.99 -10.42 -3.03
N LEU A 36 -8.23 -11.20 -1.98
CA LEU A 36 -8.16 -10.68 -0.61
C LEU A 36 -6.75 -10.11 -0.29
N THR A 37 -5.71 -10.74 -0.83
CA THR A 37 -4.32 -10.29 -0.71
C THR A 37 -4.13 -8.89 -1.29
N PHE A 38 -4.81 -8.54 -2.39
CA PHE A 38 -4.76 -7.18 -2.94
C PHE A 38 -5.36 -6.15 -1.98
N LEU A 39 -6.48 -6.46 -1.31
CA LEU A 39 -7.07 -5.56 -0.32
C LEU A 39 -6.15 -5.32 0.87
N VAL A 40 -5.54 -6.38 1.40
CA VAL A 40 -4.57 -6.24 2.50
C VAL A 40 -3.37 -5.42 2.04
N TYR A 41 -2.87 -5.66 0.81
CA TYR A 41 -1.79 -4.88 0.22
C TYR A 41 -2.14 -3.37 0.12
N ALA A 42 -3.33 -3.05 -0.39
CA ALA A 42 -3.82 -1.68 -0.50
C ALA A 42 -3.96 -1.02 0.88
N PHE A 43 -4.48 -1.75 1.86
CA PHE A 43 -4.62 -1.27 3.23
C PHE A 43 -3.27 -0.99 3.89
N VAL A 44 -2.28 -1.87 3.70
CA VAL A 44 -0.89 -1.62 4.12
C VAL A 44 -0.34 -0.35 3.45
N GLY A 45 -0.62 -0.15 2.17
CA GLY A 45 -0.24 1.07 1.44
C GLY A 45 -0.81 2.34 2.08
N LEU A 46 -2.06 2.32 2.55
CA LEU A 46 -2.67 3.45 3.27
C LEU A 46 -1.98 3.72 4.61
N ILE A 47 -1.57 2.67 5.33
CA ILE A 47 -0.78 2.82 6.57
C ILE A 47 0.57 3.47 6.25
N GLY A 48 1.26 3.00 5.20
CA GLY A 48 2.51 3.60 4.74
C GLY A 48 2.36 5.09 4.39
N LEU A 49 1.27 5.47 3.74
CA LEU A 49 0.96 6.86 3.43
C LEU A 49 0.78 7.70 4.70
N ALA A 50 0.09 7.20 5.73
CA ALA A 50 -0.02 7.88 7.02
C ALA A 50 1.34 8.04 7.71
N ILE A 51 2.20 7.02 7.63
CA ILE A 51 3.57 7.05 8.17
C ILE A 51 4.44 8.06 7.41
N ASN A 52 4.33 8.09 6.08
CA ASN A 52 5.04 9.06 5.23
C ASN A 52 4.78 10.49 5.67
N PHE A 53 3.50 10.86 5.80
CA PHE A 53 3.09 12.20 6.22
C PHE A 53 3.53 12.51 7.65
N SER A 54 3.40 11.54 8.57
CA SER A 54 3.79 11.72 9.97
C SER A 54 5.30 11.97 10.11
N ILE A 55 6.13 11.16 9.46
CA ILE A 55 7.59 11.28 9.55
C ILE A 55 8.08 12.52 8.82
N ARG A 56 7.52 12.84 7.66
CA ARG A 56 7.81 14.08 6.94
C ARG A 56 7.50 15.31 7.81
N ARG A 57 6.38 15.31 8.54
CA ARG A 57 6.01 16.44 9.41
C ARG A 57 6.94 16.55 10.62
N THR A 58 7.25 15.43 11.27
CA THR A 58 8.16 15.43 12.43
C THR A 58 9.58 15.83 12.03
N SER A 59 10.08 15.33 10.90
CA SER A 59 11.42 15.69 10.40
C SER A 59 11.50 17.15 9.96
N ALA A 60 10.48 17.68 9.28
CA ALA A 60 10.44 19.10 8.93
C ALA A 60 10.51 20.01 10.17
N PHE A 61 9.82 19.63 11.25
CA PHE A 61 9.90 20.34 12.53
C PHE A 61 11.29 20.27 13.16
N VAL A 62 11.94 19.09 13.17
CA VAL A 62 13.27 18.88 13.76
C VAL A 62 14.36 19.67 13.03
N PHE A 63 14.29 19.71 11.69
CA PHE A 63 15.30 20.40 10.87
C PHE A 63 15.01 21.88 10.62
N ALA A 64 13.95 22.44 11.24
CA ALA A 64 13.45 23.80 11.00
C ALA A 64 13.24 24.11 9.50
N ASP A 65 12.90 23.08 8.72
CA ASP A 65 12.84 23.11 7.25
C ASP A 65 11.39 23.03 6.78
N GLU A 66 10.49 23.78 7.43
CA GLU A 66 9.05 23.68 7.20
C GLU A 66 8.61 24.21 5.82
N GLN A 67 9.36 25.14 5.25
CA GLN A 67 9.02 25.78 3.97
C GLN A 67 9.65 25.10 2.76
N ASN A 68 10.59 24.18 2.96
CA ASN A 68 11.34 23.62 1.85
C ASN A 68 10.59 22.44 1.25
N GLN A 69 9.85 22.76 0.19
CA GLN A 69 9.07 21.78 -0.57
C GLN A 69 9.89 21.11 -1.67
N SER A 70 11.22 21.24 -1.63
CA SER A 70 12.09 20.55 -2.57
C SER A 70 11.80 19.05 -2.55
N PRO A 71 11.63 18.40 -3.70
CA PRO A 71 11.38 16.96 -3.78
C PRO A 71 12.53 16.13 -3.19
N LEU A 72 13.71 16.72 -3.04
CA LEU A 72 14.91 16.11 -2.47
C LEU A 72 15.22 16.62 -1.05
N SER A 73 14.29 17.32 -0.42
CA SER A 73 14.47 17.76 0.98
C SER A 73 14.56 16.56 1.93
N ILE A 74 15.36 16.72 2.99
CA ILE A 74 15.55 15.69 4.03
C ILE A 74 14.21 15.19 4.59
N PRO A 75 13.21 16.06 4.87
CA PRO A 75 11.91 15.61 5.37
C PRO A 75 11.14 14.72 4.39
N VAL A 76 11.17 15.05 3.10
CA VAL A 76 10.49 14.26 2.05
C VAL A 76 11.14 12.89 1.89
N LEU A 77 12.47 12.85 1.81
CA LEU A 77 13.22 11.59 1.67
C LEU A 77 13.05 10.69 2.89
N SER A 78 13.12 11.23 4.10
CA SER A 78 12.96 10.46 5.34
C SER A 78 11.57 9.83 5.45
N GLY A 79 10.51 10.58 5.13
CA GLY A 79 9.15 10.05 5.09
C GLY A 79 8.98 8.96 4.03
N PHE A 80 9.59 9.14 2.85
CA PHE A 80 9.53 8.15 1.76
C PHE A 80 10.20 6.83 2.14
N ILE A 81 11.43 6.89 2.64
CA ILE A 81 12.20 5.70 3.05
C ILE A 81 11.49 4.97 4.20
N ALA A 82 10.97 5.70 5.18
CA ALA A 82 10.28 5.09 6.30
C ALA A 82 8.95 4.42 5.89
N SER A 83 8.21 5.03 4.95
CA SER A 83 7.03 4.41 4.35
C SER A 83 7.37 3.14 3.57
N LEU A 84 8.44 3.16 2.77
CA LEU A 84 8.92 1.97 2.06
C LEU A 84 9.25 0.83 3.02
N PHE A 85 9.98 1.14 4.09
CA PHE A 85 10.39 0.17 5.10
C PHE A 85 9.18 -0.42 5.83
N SER A 86 8.24 0.43 6.26
CA SER A 86 7.01 -0.02 6.90
C SER A 86 6.17 -0.90 5.98
N ASN A 87 5.96 -0.47 4.73
CA ASN A 87 5.19 -1.22 3.76
C ASN A 87 5.83 -2.58 3.47
N TYR A 88 7.16 -2.66 3.35
CA TYR A 88 7.85 -3.92 3.12
C TYR A 88 7.66 -4.88 4.31
N ILE A 89 7.85 -4.41 5.54
CA ILE A 89 7.69 -5.24 6.74
C ILE A 89 6.24 -5.71 6.89
N LEU A 90 5.28 -4.80 6.78
CA LEU A 90 3.86 -5.11 6.92
C LEU A 90 3.40 -6.07 5.82
N ASN A 91 3.83 -5.87 4.57
CA ASN A 91 3.52 -6.80 3.49
C ASN A 91 4.14 -8.18 3.72
N ASN A 92 5.36 -8.26 4.23
CA ASN A 92 6.02 -9.54 4.49
C ASN A 92 5.37 -10.33 5.66
N ILE A 93 4.89 -9.63 6.70
CA ILE A 93 4.28 -10.25 7.88
C ILE A 93 2.80 -10.57 7.66
N TRP A 94 2.07 -9.68 6.98
CA TRP A 94 0.62 -9.75 6.89
C TRP A 94 0.12 -10.17 5.51
N THR A 95 0.48 -9.42 4.46
CA THR A 95 -0.02 -9.64 3.09
C THR A 95 0.46 -10.97 2.50
N PHE A 96 1.77 -11.23 2.58
CA PHE A 96 2.43 -12.41 2.03
C PHE A 96 2.85 -13.39 3.11
N LYS A 97 2.08 -13.48 4.21
CA LYS A 97 2.40 -14.33 5.37
C LYS A 97 2.76 -15.78 5.00
N GLN A 98 2.12 -16.33 3.96
CA GLN A 98 2.36 -17.68 3.47
C GLN A 98 3.69 -17.84 2.71
N PHE A 99 4.18 -16.77 2.07
CA PHE A 99 5.41 -16.74 1.27
C PHE A 99 6.46 -15.84 1.93
N ARG A 100 6.45 -15.79 3.27
CA ARG A 100 7.25 -14.85 4.04
C ARG A 100 8.73 -15.06 3.74
N ILE A 101 9.41 -13.96 3.41
CA ILE A 101 10.85 -13.94 3.23
C ILE A 101 11.51 -14.00 4.61
N SER A 102 12.19 -15.12 4.88
CA SER A 102 13.01 -15.35 6.07
C SER A 102 14.50 -15.39 5.69
N GLY A 103 15.34 -14.78 6.52
CA GLY A 103 16.79 -14.70 6.32
C GLY A 103 17.27 -13.29 5.97
N VAL A 104 18.39 -12.88 6.54
CA VAL A 104 18.89 -11.50 6.45
C VAL A 104 19.22 -11.11 5.00
N LEU A 105 19.92 -11.97 4.26
CA LEU A 105 20.29 -11.71 2.86
C LEU A 105 19.06 -11.64 1.95
N GLN A 106 18.10 -12.56 2.14
CA GLN A 106 16.85 -12.57 1.38
C GLN A 106 15.99 -11.36 1.71
N GLN A 107 15.98 -10.91 2.97
CA GLN A 107 15.28 -9.70 3.37
C GLN A 107 15.85 -8.45 2.71
N ILE A 108 17.17 -8.34 2.58
CA ILE A 108 17.82 -7.22 1.87
C ILE A 108 17.48 -7.27 0.38
N LYS A 109 17.61 -8.43 -0.27
CA LYS A 109 17.25 -8.59 -1.69
C LYS A 109 15.77 -8.27 -1.94
N GLY A 110 14.88 -8.76 -1.08
CA GLY A 110 13.45 -8.49 -1.14
C GLY A 110 13.15 -7.00 -0.96
N PHE A 111 13.82 -6.33 -0.02
CA PHE A 111 13.66 -4.89 0.19
C PHE A 111 14.11 -4.05 -1.01
N ILE A 112 15.25 -4.40 -1.62
CA ILE A 112 15.74 -3.73 -2.84
C ILE A 112 14.74 -3.92 -3.99
N THR A 113 14.27 -5.15 -4.20
CA THR A 113 13.30 -5.47 -5.25
C THR A 113 11.98 -4.72 -5.05
N PHE A 114 11.47 -4.71 -3.81
CA PHE A 114 10.27 -3.96 -3.44
C PHE A 114 10.44 -2.46 -3.67
N SER A 115 11.61 -1.91 -3.34
CA SER A 115 11.93 -0.49 -3.54
C SER A 115 11.95 -0.13 -5.03
N LEU A 116 12.57 -0.96 -5.87
CA LEU A 116 12.57 -0.78 -7.33
C LEU A 116 11.16 -0.82 -7.91
N ILE A 117 10.35 -1.80 -7.51
CA ILE A 117 8.94 -1.90 -7.95
C ILE A 117 8.16 -0.68 -7.48
N SER A 118 8.36 -0.21 -6.25
CA SER A 118 7.68 0.97 -5.74
C SER A 118 8.02 2.23 -6.53
N VAL A 119 9.27 2.41 -6.94
CA VAL A 119 9.70 3.51 -7.83
C VAL A 119 9.03 3.40 -9.20
N LEU A 120 8.96 2.19 -9.78
CA LEU A 120 8.22 1.97 -11.03
C LEU A 120 6.73 2.33 -10.87
N GLY A 121 6.11 1.97 -9.75
CA GLY A 121 4.74 2.37 -9.44
C GLY A 121 4.55 3.89 -9.39
N LEU A 122 5.48 4.62 -8.79
CA LEU A 122 5.45 6.09 -8.79
C LEU A 122 5.55 6.64 -10.21
N LEU A 123 6.41 6.08 -11.06
CA LEU A 123 6.51 6.49 -12.47
C LEU A 123 5.21 6.22 -13.22
N ILE A 124 4.56 5.08 -12.98
CA ILE A 124 3.25 4.75 -13.56
C ILE A 124 2.19 5.76 -13.10
N GLN A 125 2.12 6.06 -11.81
CA GLN A 125 1.18 7.05 -11.26
C GLN A 125 1.37 8.41 -11.94
N LEU A 126 2.61 8.92 -12.01
CA LEU A 126 2.93 10.21 -12.63
C LEU A 126 2.61 10.21 -14.12
N SER A 127 2.88 9.10 -14.82
CA SER A 127 2.60 8.95 -16.25
C SER A 127 1.10 8.95 -16.54
N VAL A 128 0.32 8.18 -15.78
CA VAL A 128 -1.15 8.14 -15.91
C VAL A 128 -1.75 9.51 -15.60
N TRP A 129 -1.28 10.17 -14.54
CA TRP A 129 -1.76 11.49 -14.18
C TRP A 129 -1.47 12.52 -15.28
N ASN A 130 -0.22 12.56 -15.79
CA ASN A 130 0.16 13.43 -16.90
C ASN A 130 -0.69 13.16 -18.15
N PHE A 131 -0.83 11.90 -18.53
CA PHE A 131 -1.57 11.51 -19.72
C PHE A 131 -3.03 11.95 -19.67
N LEU A 132 -3.70 11.77 -18.52
CA LEU A 132 -5.07 12.21 -18.32
C LEU A 132 -5.18 13.74 -18.32
N LEU A 133 -4.23 14.45 -17.71
CA LEU A 133 -4.20 15.92 -17.76
C LEU A 133 -4.05 16.44 -19.20
N GLN A 134 -3.19 15.81 -20.00
CA GLN A 134 -2.97 16.17 -21.41
C GLN A 134 -4.23 15.97 -22.27
N ILE A 135 -4.93 14.84 -22.11
CA ILE A 135 -6.19 14.57 -22.84
C ILE A 135 -7.24 15.66 -22.58
N HIS A 136 -7.28 16.17 -21.35
CA HIS A 136 -8.25 17.16 -20.91
C HIS A 136 -7.75 18.61 -21.00
N ASN A 137 -6.61 18.86 -21.65
CA ASN A 137 -5.97 20.18 -21.80
C ASN A 137 -5.75 20.93 -20.47
N ILE A 138 -5.54 20.22 -19.37
CA ILE A 138 -5.26 20.81 -18.05
C ILE A 138 -3.75 20.91 -17.89
N THR A 139 -3.22 22.11 -17.70
CA THR A 139 -1.77 22.31 -17.51
C THR A 139 -1.33 21.89 -16.10
N PHE A 140 -0.23 21.15 -16.01
CA PHE A 140 0.42 20.75 -14.75
C PHE A 140 0.75 21.90 -13.81
N MET A 141 0.84 23.12 -14.31
CA MET A 141 1.26 24.30 -13.56
C MET A 141 0.17 24.81 -12.59
N ASN A 142 -1.10 24.42 -12.79
CA ASN A 142 -2.22 24.76 -11.90
C ASN A 142 -3.09 23.53 -11.54
N PRO A 143 -2.53 22.52 -10.83
CA PRO A 143 -3.27 21.32 -10.49
C PRO A 143 -4.32 21.56 -9.38
N ALA A 144 -4.22 22.68 -8.66
CA ALA A 144 -5.08 23.03 -7.52
C ALA A 144 -6.43 23.63 -7.91
N GLU A 145 -6.58 24.16 -9.13
CA GLU A 145 -7.81 24.86 -9.54
C GLU A 145 -8.91 23.92 -10.03
N ASN A 146 -8.60 22.64 -10.29
CA ASN A 146 -9.53 21.68 -10.86
C ASN A 146 -9.61 20.38 -10.06
N TRP A 147 -10.80 20.07 -9.52
CA TRP A 147 -11.11 18.80 -8.84
C TRP A 147 -10.78 17.57 -9.70
N LEU A 148 -10.88 17.72 -11.03
CA LEU A 148 -10.49 16.70 -12.02
C LEU A 148 -9.03 16.27 -11.91
N SER A 149 -8.12 17.19 -11.55
CA SER A 149 -6.69 16.85 -11.37
C SER A 149 -6.49 15.87 -10.21
N TYR A 150 -7.18 16.10 -9.08
CA TYR A 150 -7.15 15.18 -7.95
C TYR A 150 -7.77 13.83 -8.29
N PHE A 151 -8.87 13.83 -9.08
CA PHE A 151 -9.47 12.60 -9.57
C PHE A 151 -8.52 11.80 -10.47
N TYR A 152 -7.82 12.45 -11.40
CA TYR A 152 -6.83 11.78 -12.26
C TYR A 152 -5.61 11.28 -11.49
N ASN A 153 -5.16 12.02 -10.48
CA ASN A 153 -4.11 11.54 -9.58
C ASN A 153 -4.57 10.28 -8.82
N PHE A 154 -5.81 10.27 -8.33
CA PHE A 154 -6.40 9.09 -7.70
C PHE A 154 -6.46 7.88 -8.64
N VAL A 155 -6.88 8.07 -9.90
CA VAL A 155 -6.83 7.02 -10.92
C VAL A 155 -5.40 6.50 -11.10
N GLY A 156 -4.41 7.40 -11.18
CA GLY A 156 -3.00 7.04 -11.22
C GLY A 156 -2.55 6.21 -10.01
N ILE A 157 -2.97 6.57 -8.79
CA ILE A 157 -2.66 5.82 -7.56
C ILE A 157 -3.25 4.40 -7.63
N VAL A 158 -4.50 4.26 -8.09
CA VAL A 158 -5.16 2.95 -8.21
C VAL A 158 -4.41 2.05 -9.20
N VAL A 159 -4.08 2.58 -10.38
CA VAL A 159 -3.32 1.84 -11.41
C VAL A 159 -1.94 1.45 -10.89
N ALA A 160 -1.20 2.39 -10.29
CA ALA A 160 0.11 2.13 -9.70
C ALA A 160 0.05 1.08 -8.58
N THR A 161 -0.97 1.12 -7.73
CA THR A 161 -1.14 0.15 -6.63
C THR A 161 -1.42 -1.25 -7.18
N ALA A 162 -2.25 -1.35 -8.23
CA ALA A 162 -2.51 -2.62 -8.92
C ALA A 162 -1.22 -3.17 -9.56
N SER A 163 -0.51 -2.36 -10.34
CA SER A 163 0.76 -2.75 -10.95
C SER A 163 1.79 -3.19 -9.91
N ASN A 164 1.96 -2.42 -8.82
CA ASN A 164 2.86 -2.76 -7.73
C ASN A 164 2.49 -4.08 -7.05
N TYR A 165 1.20 -4.33 -6.83
CA TYR A 165 0.73 -5.59 -6.26
C TYR A 165 1.08 -6.77 -7.16
N TYR A 166 0.76 -6.70 -8.46
CA TYR A 166 1.03 -7.79 -9.40
C TYR A 166 2.53 -8.07 -9.54
N LEU A 167 3.35 -7.02 -9.65
CA LEU A 167 4.80 -7.16 -9.73
C LEU A 167 5.39 -7.75 -8.45
N ASN A 168 4.97 -7.27 -7.28
CA ASN A 168 5.47 -7.79 -6.01
C ASN A 168 5.04 -9.23 -5.76
N LYS A 169 3.80 -9.59 -6.12
CA LYS A 169 3.30 -10.96 -6.01
C LYS A 169 4.12 -11.93 -6.88
N ASN A 170 4.51 -11.53 -8.08
CA ASN A 170 5.18 -12.42 -9.02
C ASN A 170 6.71 -12.42 -8.89
N ILE A 171 7.32 -11.29 -8.50
CA ILE A 171 8.78 -11.12 -8.48
C ILE A 171 9.33 -11.16 -7.05
N THR A 172 8.78 -10.36 -6.13
CA THR A 172 9.33 -10.23 -4.77
C THR A 172 8.98 -11.43 -3.90
N TRP A 173 7.73 -11.88 -3.98
CA TRP A 173 7.18 -13.00 -3.22
C TRP A 173 6.72 -14.13 -4.15
N GLU A 174 7.65 -14.57 -5.01
CA GLU A 174 7.42 -15.66 -5.96
C GLU A 174 7.00 -16.95 -5.22
N HIS A 175 5.95 -17.59 -5.73
CA HIS A 175 5.48 -18.89 -5.26
C HIS A 175 6.47 -19.97 -5.72
N ASN A 176 7.44 -20.34 -4.88
CA ASN A 176 8.13 -21.64 -5.01
C ASN A 176 7.37 -22.73 -4.26
#